data_AF-A0A941LNN2-F1
#
_entry.id   AF-A0A941LNN2-F1
#
_cell.length_a   1.000
_cell.length_b   1.000
_cell.length_c   1.000
_cell.angle_alpha   90.00
_cell.angle_beta   90.00
_cell.angle_gamma   90.00
#
_symmetry.space_group_name_H-M   'P 1'
#
loop_
_entity.id
_entity.type
_entity.pdbx_description
1 polymer ?
#
loop_
_entity_poly.entity_id
_entity_poly.type
_entity_poly.pdbx_seq_one_letter_code
_entity_poly.pdbx_strand_id
1 'polypeptide(L)' 'MAAYSQDLRDRVLRGLERGEGTTSIANRLEVNLRWVHHAKDRYEKEKERAAHKVGGYRRSRADRRAG' A
#
# COMPACT_ATOMS: atom_id res chain seq x y z
N MET A 1 5.35 -9.36 12.60
CA MET A 1 5.80 -8.44 11.52
C MET A 1 5.28 -7.06 11.86
N ALA A 2 6.16 -6.09 12.11
CA ALA A 2 5.74 -4.71 12.41
C ALA A 2 4.85 -4.19 11.28
N ALA A 3 3.74 -3.54 11.64
CA ALA A 3 2.89 -2.87 10.67
C ALA A 3 3.69 -1.70 10.09
N TYR A 4 4.15 -1.85 8.85
CA TYR A 4 4.79 -0.77 8.13
C TYR A 4 3.84 0.43 8.04
N SER A 5 4.38 1.64 8.22
CA SER A 5 3.60 2.88 8.20
C SER A 5 2.78 3.03 6.93
N GLN A 6 1.59 3.63 7.04
CA GLN A 6 0.71 3.87 5.88
C GLN A 6 1.37 4.73 4.80
N ASP A 7 2.28 5.63 5.17
CA ASP A 7 3.06 6.43 4.22
C ASP A 7 3.89 5.55 3.27
N LEU A 8 4.53 4.50 3.80
CA LEU A 8 5.32 3.56 3.02
C LEU A 8 4.43 2.77 2.05
N ARG A 9 3.23 2.41 2.49
CA ARG A 9 2.22 1.79 1.63
C ARG A 9 1.81 2.75 0.51
N ASP A 10 1.51 4.01 0.80
CA ASP A 10 1.12 5.01 -0.21
C ASP A 10 2.22 5.20 -1.27
N ARG A 11 3.49 5.27 -0.83
CA ARG A 11 4.65 5.36 -1.73
C ARG A 11 4.80 4.15 -2.65
N VAL A 12 4.64 2.94 -2.10
CA VAL A 12 4.65 1.70 -2.90
C VAL A 12 3.51 1.71 -3.92
N LEU A 13 2.30 2.07 -3.49
CA LEU A 13 1.12 2.09 -4.36
C LEU A 13 1.27 3.09 -5.49
N ARG A 14 1.77 4.30 -5.22
CA ARG A 14 2.07 5.28 -6.27
C ARG A 14 3.09 4.76 -7.28
N GLY A 15 4.10 4.01 -6.83
CA GLY A 15 5.05 3.37 -7.74
C GLY A 15 4.35 2.35 -8.65
N LEU A 16 3.50 1.50 -8.07
CA LEU A 16 2.74 0.49 -8.81
C LEU A 16 1.74 1.13 -9.79
N GLU A 17 1.06 2.22 -9.41
CA GLU A 17 0.15 2.98 -10.29
C GLU A 17 0.87 3.63 -11.47
N ARG A 18 2.16 3.95 -11.31
CA ARG A 18 3.01 4.47 -12.39
C ARG A 18 3.58 3.38 -13.30
N GLY A 19 3.30 2.10 -13.00
CA GLY A 19 3.86 0.95 -13.71
C GLY A 19 5.28 0.59 -13.29
N GLU A 20 5.80 1.13 -12.17
CA GLU A 20 7.11 0.74 -11.65
C GLU A 20 7.06 -0.72 -11.14
N GLY A 21 8.09 -1.50 -11.47
CA GLY A 21 8.20 -2.89 -11.00
C GLY A 21 8.41 -2.98 -9.49
N THR A 22 7.87 -4.04 -8.87
CA THR A 22 7.98 -4.28 -7.42
C THR A 22 9.42 -4.29 -6.92
N THR A 23 10.36 -4.82 -7.71
CA THR A 23 11.80 -4.84 -7.40
C THR A 23 12.42 -3.45 -7.38
N SER A 24 12.06 -2.58 -8.34
CA SER A 24 12.56 -1.21 -8.40
C SER A 24 12.04 -0.38 -7.23
N ILE A 25 10.76 -0.55 -6.89
CA ILE A 25 10.13 0.10 -5.74
C ILE A 25 10.77 -0.37 -4.43
N ALA A 26 11.03 -1.68 -4.30
CA ALA A 26 11.67 -2.24 -3.11
C ALA A 26 13.07 -1.67 -2.87
N ASN A 27 13.88 -1.56 -3.92
CA ASN A 27 15.20 -0.94 -3.85
C ASN A 27 15.11 0.55 -3.49
N ARG A 28 14.21 1.29 -4.15
CA ARG A 28 14.08 2.74 -3.95
C ARG A 28 13.58 3.13 -2.56
N LEU A 29 12.73 2.31 -1.95
CA LEU A 29 12.20 2.54 -0.61
C LEU A 29 12.96 1.77 0.48
N GLU A 30 14.00 1.03 0.11
CA GLU A 30 14.79 0.19 1.01
C GLU A 30 13.94 -0.77 1.85
N VAL A 31 12.94 -1.36 1.19
CA VAL A 31 11.97 -2.28 1.82
C VAL A 31 12.13 -3.69 1.31
N ASN A 32 11.64 -4.65 2.11
CA ASN A 32 11.62 -6.03 1.70
C ASN A 32 10.65 -6.25 0.51
N LEU A 33 11.15 -6.85 -0.57
CA LEU A 33 10.36 -7.18 -1.77
C LEU A 33 9.12 -8.03 -1.43
N ARG A 34 9.24 -8.97 -0.50
CA ARG A 34 8.10 -9.78 -0.02
C ARG A 34 7.02 -8.90 0.60
N TRP A 35 7.41 -7.85 1.31
CA TRP A 35 6.45 -6.90 1.87
C TRP A 35 5.75 -6.09 0.78
N VAL A 36 6.47 -5.66 -0.26
CA VAL A 36 5.88 -4.97 -1.43
C VAL A 36 4.83 -5.86 -2.12
N HIS A 37 5.14 -7.15 -2.32
CA HIS A 37 4.16 -8.11 -2.85
C HIS A 37 2.94 -8.26 -1.95
N HIS A 38 3.12 -8.35 -0.63
CA HIS A 38 2.01 -8.44 0.32
C HIS A 38 1.18 -7.15 0.38
N ALA A 39 1.81 -5.98 0.25
CA ALA A 39 1.12 -4.70 0.16
C ALA A 39 0.29 -4.57 -1.13
N LYS A 40 0.81 -5.07 -2.26
CA LYS A 40 0.09 -5.18 -3.53
C LYS A 40 -1.10 -6.12 -3.41
N ASP A 41 -0.91 -7.35 -2.95
CA ASP A 41 -1.99 -8.35 -2.79
C ASP A 41 -3.11 -7.82 -1.89
N ARG A 42 -2.75 -7.18 -0.77
CA ARG A 42 -3.72 -6.56 0.13
C ARG A 42 -4.45 -5.40 -0.55
N TYR A 43 -3.75 -4.57 -1.32
CA TYR A 43 -4.38 -3.49 -2.09
C TYR A 43 -5.33 -4.02 -3.15
N GLU A 44 -4.96 -5.05 -3.91
CA GLU A 44 -5.84 -5.65 -4.92
C GLU A 44 -7.07 -6.29 -4.28
N LYS A 45 -6.92 -7.02 -3.17
CA LYS A 45 -8.05 -7.56 -2.40
C LYS A 45 -8.96 -6.49 -1.80
N GLU A 46 -8.39 -5.40 -1.30
CA GLU A 46 -9.17 -4.26 -0.83
C GLU A 46 -9.84 -3.52 -1.99
N LYS A 47 -9.18 -3.40 -3.14
CA LYS A 47 -9.72 -2.78 -4.35
C LYS A 47 -10.84 -3.62 -4.95
N GLU A 48 -10.76 -4.95 -4.88
CA GLU A 48 -11.80 -5.89 -5.30
C GLU A 48 -13.01 -5.83 -4.35
N ARG A 49 -12.77 -5.83 -3.03
CA ARG A 49 -13.83 -5.59 -2.04
C ARG A 49 -14.44 -4.20 -2.15
N ALA A 50 -13.64 -3.19 -2.48
CA ALA A 50 -14.06 -1.82 -2.67
C ALA A 50 -14.77 -1.64 -4.02
N ALA A 51 -14.36 -2.29 -5.10
CA ALA A 51 -15.08 -2.24 -6.38
C ALA A 51 -16.51 -2.77 -6.23
N HIS A 52 -16.72 -3.76 -5.34
CA HIS A 52 -18.06 -4.19 -4.93
C HIS A 52 -18.82 -3.18 -4.04
N LYS A 53 -18.22 -2.09 -3.57
CA LYS A 53 -18.79 -1.12 -2.62
C LYS A 53 -18.54 0.38 -2.88
N VAL A 54 -17.76 0.79 -3.88
CA VAL A 54 -17.14 2.13 -3.92
C VAL A 54 -17.44 2.86 -5.22
N GLY A 55 -18.63 3.45 -5.23
CA GLY A 55 -18.80 4.84 -5.67
C GLY A 55 -18.48 5.83 -4.54
N GLY A 56 -17.36 5.68 -3.82
CA GLY A 56 -17.09 6.55 -2.66
C GLY A 56 -15.73 6.35 -2.00
N TYR A 57 -14.73 7.06 -2.52
CA TYR A 57 -13.42 7.26 -1.88
C TYR A 57 -13.61 7.62 -0.39
N ARG A 58 -13.25 6.72 0.53
CA ARG A 58 -13.12 7.05 1.97
C ARG A 58 -11.71 6.70 2.42
N ARG A 59 -10.86 7.74 2.52
CA ARG A 59 -9.61 7.69 3.26
C ARG A 59 -9.95 7.46 4.74
N SER A 60 -9.78 6.24 5.22
CA SER A 60 -9.82 5.98 6.66
C SER A 60 -8.53 6.45 7.30
N ARG A 61 -8.64 7.44 8.19
CA ARG A 61 -7.59 7.97 9.04
C ARG A 61 -6.83 6.84 9.74
N ALA A 62 -5.50 6.83 9.63
CA ALA A 62 -4.66 6.39 10.73
C ALA A 62 -4.04 7.62 11.38
N ASP A 63 -4.82 8.21 12.28
CA ASP A 63 -4.24 8.88 13.43
C ASP A 63 -3.97 7.78 14.47
N ARG A 64 -2.70 7.61 14.82
CA ARG A 64 -2.33 7.13 16.15
C ARG A 64 -0.98 7.73 16.52
N ARG A 65 -1.05 8.99 16.95
CA ARG A 65 0.01 9.65 17.72
C ARG A 65 0.02 9.03 19.12
N ALA A 66 1.16 8.48 19.52
CA ALA A 66 1.40 8.05 20.88
C ALA A 66 1.50 9.29 21.80
N GLY A 67 0.80 9.23 22.93
CA GLY A 67 0.88 10.14 24.07
C GLY A 67 0.65 9.32 25.32
#